data_AF-A0A0J7KVI9-F1
#
_entry.id   AF-A0A0J7KVI9-F1
#
_cell.length_a   1.000
_cell.length_b   1.000
_cell.length_c   1.000
_cell.angle_alpha   90.00
_cell.angle_beta   90.00
_cell.angle_gamma   90.00
#
_symmetry.space_group_name_H-M   'P 1'
#
loop_
_entity.id
_entity.type
_entity.pdbx_description
1 polymer ?
#
loop_
_entity_poly.entity_id
_entity_poly.type
_entity_poly.pdbx_seq_one_letter_code
_entity_poly.pdbx_strand_id
1 'polypeptide(L)'
;MYKISSIRVVLIQNVRLSIVDSNRYGLTNEDLNRRWSNPNQVYHPVIYHTKGLMEYCARVLQRPPHVFVDYHGHSRRKNVFLFGCSRSGSWSAADRAKPDQPVQYLMLPHLMQRTSPAFALPLCSFKVERNKESTARVAVWRQLGVSRSYTMESSFCGCDQGTLAGLHLDTGHLKAIGRDFCQALSMMKDGDDDWAVGKISTEGHLLEKTGCIDEVCSDSESNESDFET
;
A
#
# COMPACT_ATOMS: atom_id res chain seq x y z
N MET A 1 -6.68 6.25 -33.23
CA MET A 1 -5.44 5.52 -32.90
C MET A 1 -5.51 5.17 -31.41
N TYR A 2 -5.96 3.96 -31.07
CA TYR A 2 -6.10 3.56 -29.66
C TYR A 2 -4.71 3.26 -29.11
N LYS A 3 -4.20 4.15 -28.26
CA LYS A 3 -2.98 3.92 -27.50
C LYS A 3 -3.32 2.89 -26.41
N ILE A 4 -3.05 1.62 -26.67
CA ILE A 4 -3.14 0.58 -25.64
C ILE A 4 -2.00 0.87 -24.66
N SER A 5 -2.31 1.59 -23.58
CA SER A 5 -1.43 1.72 -22.42
C SER A 5 -1.27 0.32 -21.83
N SER A 6 -0.15 -0.32 -22.13
CA SER A 6 0.18 -1.64 -21.57
C SER A 6 0.50 -1.42 -20.08
N ILE A 7 -0.52 -1.54 -19.22
CA ILE A 7 -0.37 -1.51 -17.77
C ILE A 7 0.41 -2.75 -17.38
N ARG A 8 1.68 -2.57 -17.03
CA ARG A 8 2.53 -3.63 -16.47
C ARG A 8 2.43 -3.59 -14.95
N VAL A 9 1.60 -4.46 -14.41
CA VAL A 9 1.49 -4.71 -12.98
C VAL A 9 2.50 -5.78 -12.62
N VAL A 10 3.46 -5.47 -11.75
CA VAL A 10 4.26 -6.51 -11.11
C VAL A 10 3.53 -6.86 -9.82
N LEU A 11 2.66 -7.87 -9.91
CA LEU A 11 2.05 -8.49 -8.73
C LEU A 11 3.10 -9.41 -8.12
N ILE A 12 3.69 -9.01 -7.01
CA ILE A 12 4.52 -9.91 -6.23
C ILE A 12 3.63 -10.48 -5.15
N GLN A 13 3.04 -11.62 -5.47
CA GLN A 13 2.64 -12.56 -4.45
C GLN A 13 3.87 -13.46 -4.24
N ASN A 14 4.33 -13.63 -3.00
CA ASN A 14 5.37 -14.61 -2.68
C ASN A 14 4.79 -16.03 -2.87
N VAL A 15 4.57 -16.47 -4.12
CA VAL A 15 3.96 -17.76 -4.50
C VAL A 15 4.79 -18.98 -4.05
N ARG A 16 5.95 -18.78 -3.43
CA ARG A 16 6.75 -19.87 -2.81
C ARG A 16 6.61 -20.03 -1.30
N LEU A 17 5.82 -19.22 -0.60
CA LEU A 17 5.64 -19.35 0.85
C LEU A 17 4.43 -20.21 1.26
N SER A 18 3.68 -20.77 0.32
CA SER A 18 2.52 -21.63 0.61
C SER A 18 2.88 -23.11 0.91
N ILE A 19 4.16 -23.49 0.94
CA ILE A 19 4.61 -24.87 1.30
C ILE A 19 5.37 -24.91 2.63
N VAL A 20 5.75 -23.75 3.20
CA VAL A 20 6.35 -23.69 4.54
C VAL A 20 5.65 -22.60 5.32
N ASP A 21 4.75 -23.02 6.20
CA ASP A 21 3.89 -22.20 7.06
C ASP A 21 4.74 -21.27 7.96
N SER A 22 5.19 -20.16 7.39
CA SER A 22 6.08 -19.18 8.04
C SER A 22 5.51 -17.79 7.75
N ASN A 23 4.59 -17.34 8.60
CA ASN A 23 3.84 -16.08 8.47
C ASN A 23 4.70 -14.78 8.55
N ARG A 24 6.03 -14.85 8.34
CA ARG A 24 6.92 -13.67 8.34
C ARG A 24 8.34 -13.98 7.87
N TYR A 25 8.78 -15.23 8.03
CA TYR A 25 10.18 -15.62 7.95
C TYR A 25 10.47 -16.44 6.69
N GLY A 26 11.56 -16.10 6.01
CA GLY A 26 12.17 -17.04 5.04
C GLY A 26 12.79 -18.25 5.77
N LEU A 27 13.34 -19.21 5.01
CA LEU A 27 14.12 -20.33 5.55
C LEU A 27 15.35 -19.89 6.40
N THR A 28 15.65 -18.60 6.39
CA THR A 28 16.75 -17.94 7.09
C THR A 28 16.35 -17.30 8.41
N ASN A 29 15.09 -17.43 8.84
CA ASN A 29 14.54 -16.78 10.04
C ASN A 29 14.64 -15.24 10.00
N GLU A 30 14.64 -14.66 8.80
CA GLU A 30 14.66 -13.22 8.58
C GLU A 30 13.32 -12.72 8.04
N ASP A 31 12.91 -11.53 8.47
CA ASP A 31 11.78 -10.82 7.88
C ASP A 31 12.13 -10.38 6.46
N LEU A 32 11.56 -11.08 5.48
CA LEU A 32 11.79 -10.83 4.05
C LEU A 32 11.39 -9.41 3.65
N ASN A 33 10.38 -8.81 4.29
CA ASN A 33 9.99 -7.42 4.05
C ASN A 33 10.87 -6.40 4.79
N ARG A 34 12.04 -6.82 5.29
CA ARG A 34 13.12 -5.94 5.77
C ARG A 34 14.43 -6.12 4.99
N ARG A 35 14.40 -6.87 3.89
CA ARG A 35 15.59 -7.22 3.09
C ARG A 35 15.62 -6.62 1.69
N TRP A 36 14.67 -5.77 1.32
CA TRP A 36 14.58 -5.23 -0.05
C TRP A 36 15.62 -4.18 -0.40
N SER A 37 16.15 -3.45 0.59
CA SER A 37 17.21 -2.46 0.36
C SER A 37 18.49 -3.11 -0.16
N ASN A 38 18.89 -4.25 0.42
CA ASN A 38 20.09 -5.01 0.07
C ASN A 38 19.84 -6.53 0.19
N PRO A 39 19.11 -7.15 -0.77
CA PRO A 39 18.84 -8.58 -0.72
C PRO A 39 20.12 -9.37 -1.03
N ASN A 40 20.26 -10.54 -0.41
CA ASN A 40 21.37 -11.44 -0.66
C ASN A 40 20.91 -12.50 -1.69
N GLN A 41 21.72 -12.80 -2.69
CA GLN A 41 21.35 -13.73 -3.76
C GLN A 41 21.09 -15.16 -3.26
N VAL A 42 21.80 -15.60 -2.22
CA VAL A 42 21.69 -16.95 -1.65
C VAL A 42 20.56 -17.02 -0.62
N TYR A 43 20.49 -16.04 0.29
CA TYR A 43 19.52 -16.04 1.40
C TYR A 43 18.15 -15.47 1.01
N HIS A 44 18.11 -14.52 0.07
CA HIS A 44 16.90 -13.83 -0.39
C HIS A 44 16.70 -13.95 -1.90
N PRO A 45 16.81 -15.16 -2.50
CA PRO A 45 16.86 -15.31 -3.95
C PRO A 45 15.62 -14.74 -4.66
N VAL A 46 14.44 -14.87 -4.05
CA VAL A 46 13.18 -14.33 -4.60
C VAL A 46 13.24 -12.80 -4.67
N ILE A 47 13.64 -12.13 -3.60
CA ILE A 47 13.74 -10.67 -3.56
C ILE A 47 14.84 -10.21 -4.52
N TYR A 48 16.02 -10.85 -4.47
CA TYR A 48 17.17 -10.52 -5.29
C TYR A 48 16.84 -10.57 -6.78
N HIS A 49 16.31 -11.69 -7.26
CA HIS A 49 15.98 -11.85 -8.68
C HIS A 49 14.79 -11.02 -9.12
N THR A 50 13.78 -10.84 -8.25
CA THR A 50 12.63 -9.99 -8.60
C THR A 50 13.06 -8.53 -8.73
N LYS A 51 13.86 -8.03 -7.78
CA LYS A 51 14.43 -6.68 -7.87
C LYS A 51 15.32 -6.54 -9.10
N GLY A 52 16.14 -7.55 -9.42
CA GLY A 52 16.94 -7.57 -10.65
C GLY A 52 16.10 -7.48 -11.94
N LEU A 53 14.97 -8.18 -12.01
CA LEU A 53 14.03 -8.06 -13.14
C LEU A 53 13.43 -6.65 -13.23
N MET A 54 13.06 -6.04 -12.10
CA MET A 54 12.53 -4.68 -12.07
C MET A 54 13.61 -3.65 -12.44
N GLU A 55 14.85 -3.84 -12.00
CA GLU A 55 16.01 -3.03 -12.39
C GLU A 55 16.27 -3.14 -13.89
N TYR A 56 16.22 -4.34 -14.47
CA TYR A 56 16.31 -4.54 -15.91
C TYR A 56 15.21 -3.80 -16.67
N CYS A 57 13.95 -3.92 -16.21
CA CYS A 57 12.83 -3.17 -16.77
C CYS A 57 13.05 -1.66 -16.72
N ALA A 58 13.46 -1.13 -15.56
CA ALA A 58 13.61 0.30 -15.33
C ALA A 58 14.82 0.90 -16.05
N ARG A 59 15.99 0.26 -15.97
CA ARG A 59 17.28 0.85 -16.39
C ARG A 59 17.71 0.38 -17.78
N VAL A 60 17.38 -0.85 -18.18
CA VAL A 60 17.79 -1.38 -19.49
C VAL A 60 16.68 -1.17 -20.51
N LEU A 61 15.46 -1.62 -20.20
CA LEU A 61 14.33 -1.46 -21.13
C LEU A 61 13.74 -0.05 -21.13
N GLN A 62 14.13 0.82 -20.18
CA GLN A 62 13.56 2.16 -19.99
C GLN A 62 12.03 2.12 -19.85
N ARG A 63 11.52 1.06 -19.22
CA ARG A 63 10.10 0.77 -19.04
C ARG A 63 9.86 0.26 -17.61
N PRO A 64 9.98 1.15 -16.61
CA PRO A 64 9.73 0.77 -15.22
C PRO A 64 8.28 0.25 -15.04
N PRO A 65 8.03 -0.57 -14.01
CA PRO A 65 6.68 -0.95 -13.63
C PRO A 65 5.79 0.27 -13.42
N HIS A 66 4.56 0.23 -13.93
CA HIS A 66 3.61 1.33 -13.76
C HIS A 66 3.10 1.40 -12.32
N VAL A 67 2.80 0.25 -11.72
CA VAL A 67 2.42 0.09 -10.32
C VAL A 67 3.15 -1.11 -9.72
N PHE A 68 3.58 -0.96 -8.48
CA PHE A 68 4.08 -2.03 -7.64
C PHE A 68 3.16 -2.19 -6.42
N VAL A 69 2.74 -3.42 -6.13
CA VAL A 69 1.97 -3.73 -4.91
C VAL A 69 2.54 -4.98 -4.25
N ASP A 70 2.89 -4.83 -2.98
CA ASP A 70 3.26 -5.90 -2.05
C ASP A 70 2.03 -6.25 -1.20
N TYR A 71 1.49 -7.46 -1.33
CA TYR A 71 0.23 -7.86 -0.68
C TYR A 71 0.48 -8.54 0.67
N HIS A 72 -0.20 -8.05 1.70
CA HIS A 72 -0.09 -8.49 3.09
C HIS A 72 -1.46 -8.71 3.70
N GLY A 73 -1.45 -9.46 4.80
CA GLY A 73 -2.61 -9.68 5.64
C GLY A 73 -2.44 -8.95 6.97
N HIS A 74 -3.47 -8.23 7.41
CA HIS A 74 -3.43 -7.44 8.62
C HIS A 74 -4.30 -8.09 9.72
N SER A 75 -3.70 -8.41 10.86
CA SER A 75 -4.39 -9.15 11.92
C SER A 75 -5.36 -8.29 12.73
N ARG A 76 -5.03 -7.01 13.00
CA ARG A 76 -5.82 -6.15 13.90
C ARG A 76 -6.81 -5.22 13.19
N ARG A 77 -6.37 -4.50 12.15
CA ARG A 77 -7.20 -3.56 11.40
C ARG A 77 -8.16 -4.31 10.48
N LYS A 78 -9.39 -3.83 10.43
CA LYS A 78 -10.44 -4.29 9.51
C LYS A 78 -10.29 -3.61 8.14
N ASN A 79 -10.97 -4.16 7.14
CA ASN A 79 -10.99 -3.68 5.74
C ASN A 79 -9.68 -3.90 4.97
N VAL A 80 -9.66 -3.39 3.74
CA VAL A 80 -8.51 -3.37 2.84
C VAL A 80 -8.02 -1.94 2.68
N PHE A 81 -6.71 -1.71 2.77
CA PHE A 81 -6.13 -0.37 2.65
C PHE A 81 -4.71 -0.41 2.06
N LEU A 82 -4.21 0.75 1.63
CA LEU A 82 -2.89 0.90 1.03
C LEU A 82 -1.96 1.74 1.89
N PHE A 83 -0.72 1.29 2.01
CA PHE A 83 0.39 2.14 2.40
C PHE A 83 1.19 2.53 1.16
N GLY A 84 1.50 3.82 0.99
CA GLY A 84 2.27 4.34 -0.16
C GLY A 84 3.45 5.20 0.27
N CYS A 85 4.06 5.95 -0.66
CA CYS A 85 5.21 6.81 -0.35
C CYS A 85 4.98 8.25 -0.82
N SER A 86 4.83 9.16 0.13
CA SER A 86 4.86 10.60 -0.09
C SER A 86 6.27 11.13 0.17
N ARG A 87 6.73 12.08 -0.65
CA ARG A 87 8.00 12.77 -0.39
C ARG A 87 7.88 13.68 0.83
N SER A 88 6.79 14.45 0.91
CA SER A 88 6.56 15.36 2.04
C SER A 88 6.43 14.61 3.36
N GLY A 89 5.84 13.42 3.35
CA GLY A 89 5.72 12.51 4.49
C GLY A 89 6.95 11.63 4.78
N SER A 90 8.09 11.85 4.12
CA SER A 90 9.30 11.04 4.33
C SER A 90 10.17 11.57 5.47
N TRP A 91 10.74 10.66 6.28
CA TRP A 91 11.73 11.00 7.29
C TRP A 91 13.06 11.52 6.68
N SER A 92 13.38 11.14 5.44
CA SER A 92 14.62 11.52 4.76
C SER A 92 14.56 12.94 4.18
N ALA A 93 15.51 13.79 4.54
CA ALA A 93 15.62 15.15 4.00
C ALA A 93 15.85 15.15 2.49
N ALA A 94 16.57 14.15 1.95
CA ALA A 94 16.83 14.04 0.52
C ALA A 94 15.57 13.74 -0.30
N ASP A 95 14.61 13.01 0.28
CA ASP A 95 13.31 12.79 -0.36
C ASP A 95 12.49 14.08 -0.38
N ARG A 96 12.45 14.78 0.76
CA ARG A 96 11.71 16.04 0.94
C ARG A 96 12.25 17.20 0.10
N ALA A 97 13.53 17.15 -0.30
CA ALA A 97 14.13 18.13 -1.18
C ALA A 97 13.55 18.10 -2.61
N LYS A 98 12.90 17.00 -3.01
CA LYS A 98 12.24 16.88 -4.32
C LYS A 98 10.76 17.26 -4.22
N PRO A 99 10.17 17.88 -5.26
CA PRO A 99 8.74 18.20 -5.27
C PRO A 99 7.87 16.95 -5.04
N ASP A 100 6.90 17.08 -4.14
CA ASP A 100 5.92 16.02 -3.91
C ASP A 100 4.93 15.96 -5.08
N GLN A 101 4.44 14.77 -5.39
CA GLN A 101 3.49 14.54 -6.48
C GLN A 101 2.33 13.68 -5.99
N PRO A 102 1.34 14.28 -5.29
CA PRO A 102 0.25 13.54 -4.66
C PRO A 102 -0.53 12.64 -5.62
N VAL A 103 -0.73 13.06 -6.88
CA VAL A 103 -1.38 12.26 -7.93
C VAL A 103 -0.71 10.89 -8.12
N GLN A 104 0.60 10.80 -7.91
CA GLN A 104 1.34 9.55 -8.10
C GLN A 104 0.97 8.50 -7.04
N TYR A 105 0.79 8.89 -5.78
CA TYR A 105 0.50 7.95 -4.70
C TYR A 105 -0.97 7.92 -4.27
N LEU A 106 -1.77 8.95 -4.54
CA LEU A 106 -3.18 9.03 -4.11
C LEU A 106 -4.19 8.47 -5.13
N MET A 107 -3.88 8.48 -6.42
CA MET A 107 -4.88 8.14 -7.45
C MET A 107 -5.46 6.73 -7.28
N LEU A 108 -4.60 5.71 -7.11
CA LEU A 108 -5.06 4.34 -6.93
C LEU A 108 -5.91 4.15 -5.65
N PRO A 109 -5.49 4.62 -4.46
CA PRO A 109 -6.35 4.60 -3.26
C PRO A 109 -7.75 5.22 -3.48
N HIS A 110 -7.84 6.37 -4.16
CA HIS A 110 -9.15 6.99 -4.42
C HIS A 110 -9.99 6.19 -5.43
N LEU A 111 -9.36 5.59 -6.45
CA LEU A 111 -10.06 4.71 -7.38
C LEU A 111 -10.55 3.44 -6.68
N MET A 112 -9.73 2.87 -5.79
CA MET A 112 -10.12 1.73 -4.96
C MET A 112 -11.31 2.06 -4.05
N GLN A 113 -11.33 3.23 -3.42
CA GLN A 113 -12.45 3.67 -2.58
C GLN A 113 -13.79 3.72 -3.33
N ARG A 114 -13.73 4.03 -4.63
CA ARG A 114 -14.91 4.08 -5.51
C ARG A 114 -15.33 2.72 -6.06
N THR A 115 -14.39 1.79 -6.15
CA THR A 115 -14.57 0.53 -6.89
C THR A 115 -14.78 -0.66 -5.96
N SER A 116 -14.14 -0.68 -4.79
CA SER A 116 -14.17 -1.81 -3.86
C SER A 116 -14.91 -1.45 -2.57
N PRO A 117 -16.01 -2.15 -2.22
CA PRO A 117 -16.72 -1.93 -0.95
C PRO A 117 -15.85 -2.27 0.28
N ALA A 118 -14.87 -3.16 0.12
CA ALA A 118 -13.94 -3.54 1.18
C ALA A 118 -12.84 -2.51 1.42
N PHE A 119 -12.69 -1.49 0.55
CA PHE A 119 -11.56 -0.56 0.62
C PHE A 119 -11.85 0.63 1.53
N ALA A 120 -10.93 0.91 2.46
CA ALA A 120 -11.04 2.02 3.41
C ALA A 120 -9.91 3.03 3.19
N LEU A 121 -10.18 4.08 2.41
CA LEU A 121 -9.23 5.17 2.17
C LEU A 121 -8.74 5.84 3.46
N PRO A 122 -9.58 6.07 4.50
CA PRO A 122 -9.11 6.70 5.75
C PRO A 122 -8.02 5.90 6.48
N LEU A 123 -7.91 4.58 6.23
CA LEU A 123 -6.88 3.73 6.84
C LEU A 123 -5.55 3.75 6.08
N CYS A 124 -5.50 4.39 4.90
CA CYS A 124 -4.29 4.51 4.11
C CYS A 124 -3.27 5.45 4.77
N SER A 125 -1.98 5.16 4.60
CA SER A 125 -0.89 6.03 5.07
C SER A 125 0.21 6.13 4.01
N PHE A 126 0.72 7.34 3.81
CA PHE A 126 1.77 7.63 2.82
C PHE A 126 3.08 8.05 3.46
N LYS A 127 3.17 7.96 4.79
CA LYS A 127 4.41 8.26 5.53
C LYS A 127 5.51 7.25 5.17
N VAL A 128 6.74 7.75 5.09
CA VAL A 128 7.93 6.92 4.94
C VAL A 128 8.79 7.07 6.18
N GLU A 129 8.81 6.02 7.00
CA GLU A 129 9.49 5.99 8.29
C GLU A 129 10.85 5.29 8.21
N ARG A 130 11.74 5.61 9.14
CA ARG A 130 13.13 5.12 9.13
C ARG A 130 13.24 3.61 9.31
N ASN A 131 12.35 3.01 10.09
CA ASN A 131 12.28 1.56 10.28
C ASN A 131 11.67 0.82 9.07
N LYS A 132 11.07 1.54 8.11
CA LYS A 132 10.44 0.96 6.91
C LYS A 132 11.27 1.06 5.64
N GLU A 133 12.47 1.62 5.70
CA GLU A 133 13.28 1.87 4.51
C GLU A 133 13.66 0.62 3.72
N SER A 134 13.77 -0.51 4.42
CA SER A 134 14.12 -1.79 3.82
C SER A 134 12.92 -2.64 3.41
N THR A 135 11.70 -2.07 3.47
CA THR A 135 10.48 -2.69 2.93
C THR A 135 10.45 -2.64 1.41
N ALA A 136 9.69 -3.55 0.82
CA ALA A 136 9.51 -3.64 -0.62
C ALA A 136 9.04 -2.32 -1.22
N ARG A 137 7.92 -1.80 -0.69
CA ARG A 137 7.31 -0.53 -1.07
C ARG A 137 8.34 0.60 -1.14
N VAL A 138 9.12 0.81 -0.07
CA VAL A 138 10.05 1.94 0.03
C VAL A 138 11.31 1.73 -0.82
N ALA A 139 11.88 0.52 -0.83
CA ALA A 139 13.05 0.22 -1.65
C ALA A 139 12.75 0.36 -3.15
N VAL A 140 11.61 -0.16 -3.61
CA VAL A 140 11.15 -0.04 -5.00
C VAL A 140 10.90 1.41 -5.37
N TRP A 141 10.24 2.18 -4.50
CA TRP A 141 9.99 3.60 -4.71
C TRP A 141 11.28 4.42 -4.87
N ARG A 142 12.23 4.26 -3.94
CA ARG A 142 13.48 5.05 -3.95
C ARG A 142 14.49 4.59 -4.99
N GLN A 143 14.71 3.28 -5.11
CA GLN A 143 15.83 2.75 -5.87
C GLN A 143 15.50 2.48 -7.34
N LEU A 144 14.22 2.26 -7.65
CA LEU A 144 13.73 1.93 -9.00
C LEU A 144 12.85 3.04 -9.59
N GLY A 145 12.50 4.06 -8.80
CA GLY A 145 11.72 5.23 -9.28
C GLY A 145 10.25 4.92 -9.55
N VAL A 146 9.71 3.80 -9.07
CA VAL A 146 8.30 3.45 -9.24
C VAL A 146 7.48 4.28 -8.25
N SER A 147 6.89 5.37 -8.75
CA SER A 147 6.18 6.34 -7.89
C SER A 147 4.89 5.77 -7.27
N ARG A 148 4.25 4.83 -7.98
CA ARG A 148 3.04 4.10 -7.55
C ARG A 148 3.43 2.78 -6.88
N SER A 149 4.16 2.87 -5.78
CA SER A 149 4.64 1.71 -5.01
C SER A 149 3.88 1.61 -3.70
N TYR A 150 3.25 0.46 -3.46
CA TYR A 150 2.35 0.26 -2.34
C TYR A 150 2.58 -1.05 -1.60
N THR A 151 2.18 -1.05 -0.33
CA THR A 151 1.81 -2.26 0.40
C THR A 151 0.29 -2.27 0.51
N MET A 152 -0.35 -3.38 0.14
CA MET A 152 -1.79 -3.57 0.35
C MET A 152 -1.99 -4.49 1.55
N GLU A 153 -2.74 -3.99 2.53
CA GLU A 153 -3.13 -4.75 3.72
C GLU A 153 -4.57 -5.21 3.57
N SER A 154 -4.80 -6.51 3.74
CA SER A 154 -6.15 -7.11 3.76
C SER A 154 -6.43 -7.71 5.13
N SER A 155 -7.53 -7.32 5.76
CA SER A 155 -7.84 -7.82 7.11
C SER A 155 -8.06 -9.32 7.19
N PHE A 156 -7.51 -9.96 8.23
CA PHE A 156 -7.92 -11.30 8.64
C PHE A 156 -9.26 -11.29 9.42
N CYS A 157 -9.58 -10.18 10.09
CA CYS A 157 -10.76 -10.05 10.95
C CYS A 157 -12.01 -9.54 10.19
N GLY A 158 -11.95 -9.43 8.86
CA GLY A 158 -13.08 -9.01 8.05
C GLY A 158 -13.21 -7.50 7.83
N CYS A 159 -14.39 -7.08 7.38
CA CYS A 159 -14.74 -5.68 7.15
C CYS A 159 -15.66 -5.15 8.26
N ASP A 160 -15.62 -3.84 8.52
CA ASP A 160 -16.58 -3.15 9.40
C ASP A 160 -17.43 -2.10 8.65
N GLN A 161 -17.27 -2.00 7.34
CA GLN A 161 -18.01 -1.07 6.49
C GLN A 161 -18.63 -1.75 5.27
N GLY A 162 -19.62 -1.08 4.68
CA GLY A 162 -20.29 -1.51 3.45
C GLY A 162 -21.06 -2.82 3.61
N THR A 163 -21.34 -3.47 2.48
CA THR A 163 -22.06 -4.75 2.43
C THR A 163 -21.30 -5.92 3.06
N LEU A 164 -20.01 -5.73 3.37
CA LEU A 164 -19.15 -6.73 3.99
C LEU A 164 -18.98 -6.51 5.50
N ALA A 165 -19.62 -5.49 6.08
CA ALA A 165 -19.55 -5.22 7.51
C ALA A 165 -19.96 -6.43 8.34
N GLY A 166 -19.09 -6.85 9.26
CA GLY A 166 -19.31 -8.01 10.13
C GLY A 166 -19.02 -9.37 9.48
N LEU A 167 -18.61 -9.41 8.20
CA LEU A 167 -18.25 -10.64 7.50
C LEU A 167 -16.74 -10.86 7.51
N HIS A 168 -16.32 -12.12 7.71
CA HIS A 168 -14.95 -12.54 7.44
C HIS A 168 -14.67 -12.57 5.93
N LEU A 169 -13.47 -12.16 5.53
CA LEU A 169 -13.04 -12.25 4.14
C LEU A 169 -12.68 -13.70 3.81
N ASP A 170 -13.42 -14.31 2.90
CA ASP A 170 -13.10 -15.62 2.35
C ASP A 170 -12.35 -15.45 1.02
N THR A 171 -12.03 -16.58 0.38
CA THR A 171 -11.35 -16.57 -0.92
C THR A 171 -12.20 -15.90 -2.02
N GLY A 172 -13.53 -16.00 -1.95
CA GLY A 172 -14.44 -15.33 -2.88
C GLY A 172 -14.38 -13.81 -2.73
N HIS A 173 -14.40 -13.31 -1.50
CA HIS A 173 -14.24 -11.89 -1.19
C HIS A 173 -12.87 -11.37 -1.65
N LEU A 174 -11.78 -12.09 -1.35
CA LEU A 174 -10.43 -11.69 -1.78
C LEU A 174 -10.28 -11.66 -3.31
N LYS A 175 -10.91 -12.62 -4.02
CA LYS A 175 -10.97 -12.59 -5.50
C LYS A 175 -11.77 -11.40 -6.02
N ALA A 176 -12.87 -11.04 -5.36
CA ALA A 176 -13.66 -9.86 -5.72
C ALA A 176 -12.83 -8.57 -5.55
N ILE A 177 -12.16 -8.41 -4.40
CA ILE A 177 -11.22 -7.31 -4.15
C ILE A 177 -10.14 -7.24 -5.24
N GLY A 178 -9.60 -8.40 -5.67
CA GLY A 178 -8.65 -8.46 -6.78
C GLY A 178 -9.22 -8.00 -8.12
N ARG A 179 -10.49 -8.29 -8.43
CA ARG A 179 -11.17 -7.77 -9.63
C ARG A 179 -11.37 -6.26 -9.53
N ASP A 180 -11.83 -5.77 -8.39
CA ASP A 180 -12.05 -4.35 -8.13
C ASP A 180 -10.72 -3.58 -8.25
N PHE A 181 -9.62 -4.17 -7.78
CA PHE A 181 -8.27 -3.64 -7.97
C PHE A 181 -7.88 -3.54 -9.44
N CYS A 182 -8.07 -4.60 -10.25
CA CYS A 182 -7.81 -4.54 -11.68
C CYS A 182 -8.68 -3.49 -12.39
N GLN A 183 -9.94 -3.33 -11.98
CA GLN A 183 -10.82 -2.30 -12.49
C GLN A 183 -10.30 -0.90 -12.12
N ALA A 184 -9.91 -0.67 -10.87
CA ALA A 184 -9.29 0.59 -10.43
C ALA A 184 -8.02 0.89 -11.23
N LEU A 185 -7.16 -0.10 -11.47
CA LEU A 185 -5.97 0.06 -12.31
C LEU A 185 -6.33 0.48 -13.75
N SER A 186 -7.38 -0.10 -14.34
CA SER A 186 -7.80 0.26 -15.71
C SER A 186 -8.28 1.72 -15.84
N MET A 187 -8.69 2.33 -14.73
CA MET A 187 -9.12 3.73 -14.68
C MET A 187 -7.96 4.71 -14.46
N MET A 188 -6.76 4.23 -14.15
CA MET A 188 -5.58 5.07 -13.98
C MET A 188 -5.18 5.67 -15.32
N LYS A 189 -5.17 7.00 -15.40
CA LYS A 189 -4.71 7.75 -16.57
C LYS A 189 -3.28 8.23 -16.35
N ASP A 190 -2.46 8.14 -17.40
CA ASP A 190 -1.16 8.79 -17.47
C ASP A 190 -1.37 10.25 -17.89
N GLY A 191 -1.65 11.16 -16.94
CA GLY A 191 -1.76 12.58 -17.28
C GLY A 191 -2.18 13.49 -16.12
N ASP A 192 -1.66 14.71 -16.15
CA ASP A 192 -1.97 15.89 -15.32
C ASP A 192 -3.40 16.44 -15.54
N ASP A 193 -4.27 15.69 -16.24
CA ASP A 193 -5.62 16.12 -16.57
C ASP A 193 -6.50 16.09 -15.31
N ASP A 194 -6.57 17.25 -14.66
CA ASP A 194 -7.57 17.67 -13.67
C ASP A 194 -7.91 16.58 -12.63
N TRP A 195 -6.89 15.90 -12.08
CA TRP A 195 -7.04 15.17 -10.82
C TRP A 195 -7.15 16.19 -9.69
N ALA A 196 -8.26 16.91 -9.64
CA ALA A 196 -8.62 17.77 -8.54
C ALA A 196 -8.93 16.88 -7.32
N VAL A 197 -7.94 16.73 -6.44
CA VAL A 197 -8.12 16.14 -5.08
C VAL A 197 -9.29 16.83 -4.34
N GLY A 198 -9.66 18.06 -4.74
CA GLY A 198 -10.72 18.88 -4.14
C GLY A 198 -12.14 18.79 -4.73
N LYS A 199 -12.47 17.89 -5.67
CA LYS A 199 -13.86 17.73 -6.18
C LYS A 199 -14.64 16.55 -5.61
N ILE A 200 -14.13 15.87 -4.58
CA ILE A 200 -14.85 14.80 -3.88
C ILE A 200 -15.23 15.35 -2.50
N SER A 201 -16.46 15.87 -2.43
CA SER A 201 -17.00 16.66 -1.33
C SER A 201 -16.98 15.91 0.00
N THR A 202 -16.29 16.47 0.98
CA THR A 202 -16.71 16.47 2.38
C THR A 202 -17.95 17.36 2.52
N GLU A 203 -19.11 16.88 2.05
CA GLU A 203 -20.41 17.50 2.36
C GLU A 203 -21.37 16.36 2.68
N GLY A 204 -21.58 16.13 3.98
CA GLY A 204 -22.53 15.13 4.43
C GLY A 204 -22.31 14.56 5.81
N HIS A 205 -21.89 15.37 6.81
CA HIS A 205 -22.23 15.16 8.21
C HIS A 205 -21.82 16.37 9.06
N LEU A 206 -22.55 17.48 8.92
CA LEU A 206 -22.61 18.51 9.95
C LEU A 206 -24.04 19.03 10.01
N LEU A 207 -24.78 18.57 11.01
CA LEU A 207 -25.92 19.25 11.59
C LEU A 207 -25.89 18.97 13.10
N GLU A 208 -25.51 20.02 13.83
CA GLU A 208 -26.05 20.52 15.11
C GLU A 208 -26.64 19.49 16.12
N LYS A 209 -26.40 19.55 17.43
CA LYS A 209 -26.02 20.65 18.33
C LYS A 209 -25.75 20.08 19.75
N THR A 210 -24.77 20.66 20.43
CA THR A 210 -24.67 20.98 21.88
C THR A 210 -25.10 19.99 22.98
N GLY A 211 -24.20 19.78 23.95
CA GLY A 211 -24.53 19.46 25.34
C GLY A 211 -23.31 18.98 26.15
N CYS A 212 -22.92 19.75 27.16
CA CYS A 212 -21.83 19.54 28.14
C CYS A 212 -21.79 18.12 28.74
N ILE A 213 -20.71 17.62 29.36
CA ILE A 213 -20.14 18.00 30.67
C ILE A 213 -18.74 17.34 30.80
N ASP A 214 -17.83 18.01 31.51
CA ASP A 214 -16.49 17.54 31.91
C ASP A 214 -16.51 16.25 32.73
N GLU A 215 -15.55 15.34 32.48
CA GLU A 215 -14.94 14.57 33.57
C GLU A 215 -13.49 14.19 33.26
N VAL A 216 -12.64 14.56 34.20
CA VAL A 216 -11.19 14.32 34.26
C VAL A 216 -10.93 12.84 34.52
N CYS A 217 -9.99 12.24 33.79
CA CYS A 217 -9.23 11.11 34.33
C CYS A 217 -7.81 11.09 33.77
N SER A 218 -6.86 11.36 34.66
CA SER A 218 -5.44 11.09 34.54
C SER A 218 -5.19 9.58 34.49
N ASP A 219 -4.34 9.10 33.58
CA ASP A 219 -3.04 8.53 33.96
C ASP A 219 -2.25 7.90 32.80
N SER A 220 -0.94 8.13 32.91
CA SER A 220 0.19 7.29 32.50
C SER A 220 0.43 7.01 31.01
N GLU A 221 1.46 7.67 30.50
CA GLU A 221 2.28 7.24 29.36
C GLU A 221 2.81 5.81 29.59
N SER A 222 2.56 4.93 28.63
CA SER A 222 3.35 3.70 28.47
C SER A 222 3.83 3.62 27.02
N ASN A 223 5.15 3.58 26.87
CA ASN A 223 5.85 3.29 25.64
C ASN A 223 5.46 1.88 25.18
N GLU A 224 4.70 1.77 24.08
CA GLU A 224 4.42 0.48 23.45
C GLU A 224 5.12 0.41 22.09
N SER A 225 6.05 -0.54 22.00
CA SER A 225 6.76 -0.93 20.79
C SER A 225 5.76 -1.45 19.76
N ASP A 226 5.66 -0.76 18.62
CA ASP A 226 4.81 -1.13 17.50
C ASP A 226 5.18 -2.51 16.92
N PHE A 227 4.42 -3.53 17.30
CA PHE A 227 4.35 -4.80 16.57
C PHE A 227 3.51 -4.61 15.31
N GLU A 228 4.16 -4.14 14.24
CA GLU A 228 3.59 -4.15 12.90
C GLU A 228 3.72 -5.56 12.30
N THR A 229 2.58 -6.14 11.91
CA THR A 229 2.46 -7.42 11.20
C THR A 229 2.78 -7.29 9.74
#